data_AF-A0A6A4GF81-F1
#
_entry.id   AF-A0A6A4GF81-F1
#
_cell.length_a   1.000
_cell.length_b   1.000
_cell.length_c   1.000
_cell.angle_alpha   90.00
_cell.angle_beta   90.00
_cell.angle_gamma   90.00
#
_symmetry.space_group_name_H-M   'P 1'
#
loop_
_entity.id
_entity.type
_entity.pdbx_description
1 polymer ?
#
loop_
_entity_poly.entity_id
_entity_poly.type
_entity_poly.pdbx_seq_one_letter_code
_entity_poly.pdbx_strand_id
1 'polypeptide(L)'
;MSDGEAELKPHEAEISLSLTTYTLTMSKAKKPVTTLKKDTGPPKTKSIQFSFKADEDNYIILMNTLLATMGLDTLYKATDKKSFCMKIAAPLKKKTKACDVETLPEYIVQVEKIIENETSKPIVVLIDGKDISETCLKGKKATPLVKVQDDGQMNTMDKELAHIRILLEKEHGNDYNMSYTGLNPATAKKVPLSPAAMDEWVRAICSGLADKNPPSDPDSPHFGVANHQSAIQPFAPCPSTYSCHHPSMPATTTTDGKSDLAHLATIMSMIGGRSASPLSSKLPAPPSSPVKNTPMKLCCFLEYAETDVGIKDANLHYYALDMQGYGPDILDCVENKELVDLGIKAGDVIHLKQAAPVWFGSSNAKRQQTGPSTSIHSAAPDLFPNCRYFGKQYHDGGRYEVRIHKQ
;
A
#
# COMPACT_ATOMS: atom_id res chain seq x y z
N MET A 1 -58.29 -32.73 -6.84
CA MET A 1 -57.42 -33.01 -5.69
C MET A 1 -56.34 -31.96 -5.74
N SER A 2 -56.51 -30.90 -4.96
CA SER A 2 -55.49 -29.87 -4.83
C SER A 2 -54.56 -30.35 -3.73
N ASP A 3 -53.37 -30.81 -4.11
CA ASP A 3 -52.32 -31.13 -3.15
C ASP A 3 -51.97 -29.82 -2.43
N GLY A 4 -52.39 -29.72 -1.17
CA GLY A 4 -52.01 -28.63 -0.29
C GLY A 4 -50.54 -28.77 0.01
N GLU A 5 -49.73 -27.90 -0.60
CA GLU A 5 -48.31 -27.75 -0.28
C GLU A 5 -48.20 -27.39 1.20
N ALA A 6 -47.78 -28.36 2.01
CA ALA A 6 -47.63 -28.18 3.45
C ALA A 6 -46.47 -27.21 3.69
N GLU A 7 -46.80 -25.96 4.01
CA GLU A 7 -45.83 -24.92 4.36
C GLU A 7 -45.03 -25.37 5.61
N LEU A 8 -43.78 -25.78 5.40
CA LEU A 8 -42.87 -26.19 6.47
C LEU A 8 -42.56 -24.97 7.35
N LYS A 9 -42.95 -25.04 8.62
CA LYS A 9 -42.70 -23.96 9.58
C LYS A 9 -41.19 -23.82 9.86
N PRO A 10 -40.69 -22.58 10.07
CA PRO A 10 -39.31 -22.35 10.48
C PRO A 10 -38.99 -23.07 11.80
N HIS A 11 -37.78 -23.62 11.90
CA HIS A 11 -37.28 -24.26 13.13
C HIS A 11 -36.16 -23.43 13.73
N GLU A 12 -36.35 -22.98 14.97
CA GLU A 12 -35.33 -22.25 15.72
C GLU A 12 -34.42 -23.23 16.46
N ALA A 13 -33.13 -23.15 16.19
CA ALA A 13 -32.13 -24.03 16.80
C ALA A 13 -30.86 -23.26 17.19
N GLU A 14 -30.20 -23.75 18.23
CA GLU A 14 -28.88 -23.26 18.62
C GLU A 14 -27.82 -23.80 17.65
N ILE A 15 -26.96 -22.92 17.14
CA ILE A 15 -25.82 -23.25 16.31
C ILE A 15 -24.52 -23.01 17.08
N SER A 16 -23.70 -24.05 17.19
CA SER A 16 -22.30 -23.96 17.63
C SER A 16 -21.37 -23.82 16.42
N LEU A 17 -20.78 -22.64 16.25
CA LEU A 17 -19.88 -22.28 15.17
C LEU A 17 -18.44 -22.56 15.55
N SER A 18 -17.68 -23.21 14.68
CA SER A 18 -16.25 -23.45 14.88
C SER A 18 -15.46 -23.05 13.64
N LEU A 19 -14.63 -22.00 13.79
CA LEU A 19 -13.75 -21.50 12.73
C LEU A 19 -12.35 -22.06 12.87
N THR A 20 -11.85 -22.66 11.78
CA THR A 20 -10.44 -23.03 11.66
C THR A 20 -9.65 -21.85 11.09
N THR A 21 -8.66 -21.36 11.84
CA THR A 21 -7.77 -20.28 11.41
C THR A 21 -6.41 -20.80 10.98
N TYR A 22 -5.73 -20.03 10.13
CA TYR A 22 -4.41 -20.34 9.62
C TYR A 22 -3.47 -19.18 9.92
N THR A 23 -2.23 -19.47 10.28
CA THR A 23 -1.18 -18.48 10.45
C THR A 23 -0.14 -18.63 9.36
N LEU A 24 0.33 -17.49 8.87
CA LEU A 24 1.44 -17.43 7.96
C LEU A 24 2.72 -17.62 8.77
N THR A 25 3.47 -18.69 8.52
CA THR A 25 4.77 -18.86 9.19
C THR A 25 5.89 -18.61 8.19
N MET A 26 6.76 -17.68 8.54
CA MET A 26 8.04 -17.43 7.87
C MET A 26 9.08 -18.37 8.49
N SER A 27 9.66 -19.27 7.70
CA SER A 27 10.73 -20.13 8.20
C SER A 27 12.03 -19.33 8.33
N LYS A 28 12.77 -19.52 9.45
CA LYS A 28 14.08 -18.89 9.72
C LYS A 28 15.23 -19.48 8.90
N ALA A 29 14.96 -20.00 7.70
CA ALA A 29 15.99 -20.49 6.81
C ALA A 29 16.57 -19.34 5.98
N LYS A 30 17.76 -19.53 5.40
CA LYS A 30 18.41 -18.58 4.45
C LYS A 30 17.56 -18.27 3.20
N LYS A 31 16.39 -18.90 3.05
CA LYS A 31 15.35 -18.65 2.05
C LYS A 31 13.99 -18.58 2.78
N PRO A 32 13.38 -17.41 2.94
CA PRO A 32 12.04 -17.31 3.53
C PRO A 32 11.02 -17.83 2.52
N VAL A 33 10.48 -19.03 2.77
CA VAL A 33 9.31 -19.55 2.04
C VAL A 33 8.09 -19.33 2.93
N THR A 34 7.13 -18.57 2.42
CA THR A 34 5.85 -18.36 3.06
C THR A 34 5.03 -19.65 3.03
N THR A 35 4.79 -20.26 4.19
CA THR A 35 3.92 -21.44 4.29
C THR A 35 2.74 -21.14 5.20
N LEU A 36 1.54 -21.41 4.69
CA LEU A 36 0.30 -21.33 5.46
C LEU A 36 0.23 -22.55 6.38
N LYS A 37 0.31 -22.35 7.69
CA LYS A 37 0.15 -23.42 8.66
C LYS A 37 -1.21 -23.28 9.32
N LYS A 38 -1.95 -24.40 9.38
CA LYS A 38 -3.16 -24.50 10.19
C LYS A 38 -2.79 -24.22 11.64
N ASP A 39 -3.55 -23.36 12.30
CA ASP A 39 -3.30 -23.09 13.72
C ASP A 39 -3.52 -24.38 14.53
N THR A 40 -2.54 -24.73 15.35
CA THR A 40 -2.62 -25.86 16.28
C THR A 40 -3.44 -25.56 17.53
N GLY A 41 -3.93 -24.33 17.68
CA GLY A 41 -4.83 -23.95 18.77
C GLY A 41 -6.24 -24.53 18.60
N PRO A 42 -7.03 -24.61 19.69
CA PRO A 42 -8.43 -25.01 19.60
C PRO A 42 -9.20 -24.06 18.67
N PRO A 43 -10.13 -24.56 17.84
CA PRO A 43 -10.95 -23.73 16.96
C PRO A 43 -11.69 -22.66 17.74
N LYS A 44 -11.75 -21.42 17.20
CA LYS A 44 -12.56 -20.37 17.80
C LYS A 44 -14.02 -20.80 17.69
N THR A 45 -14.64 -21.03 18.85
CA THR A 45 -16.01 -21.51 18.95
C THR A 45 -16.91 -20.40 19.47
N LYS A 46 -18.07 -20.19 18.84
CA LYS A 46 -19.13 -19.26 19.28
C LYS A 46 -20.49 -19.95 19.13
N SER A 47 -21.44 -19.64 20.00
CA SER A 47 -22.81 -20.15 19.88
C SER A 47 -23.77 -19.01 19.55
N ILE A 48 -24.71 -19.26 18.65
CA ILE A 48 -25.76 -18.30 18.25
C ILE A 48 -27.09 -19.04 18.11
N GLN A 49 -28.21 -18.37 18.37
CA GLN A 49 -29.52 -18.88 17.94
C GLN A 49 -29.77 -18.50 16.48
N PHE A 50 -30.36 -19.41 15.72
CA PHE A 50 -30.68 -19.19 14.33
C PHE A 50 -31.98 -19.89 13.94
N SER A 51 -32.82 -19.18 13.17
CA SER A 51 -34.06 -19.72 12.62
C SER A 51 -33.81 -20.29 11.23
N PHE A 52 -33.80 -21.61 11.12
CA PHE A 52 -33.61 -22.32 9.85
C PHE A 52 -34.87 -22.33 9.00
N LYS A 53 -34.69 -22.04 7.72
CA LYS A 53 -35.69 -22.15 6.66
C LYS A 53 -35.03 -22.71 5.40
N ALA A 54 -35.76 -23.54 4.67
CA ALA A 54 -35.28 -24.22 3.47
C ALA A 54 -35.38 -23.31 2.23
N ASP A 55 -34.77 -22.13 2.29
CA ASP A 55 -34.84 -21.12 1.23
C ASP A 55 -33.50 -20.40 0.99
N GLU A 56 -33.42 -19.69 -0.14
CA GLU A 56 -32.21 -18.99 -0.58
C GLU A 56 -31.82 -17.82 0.33
N ASP A 57 -32.79 -17.04 0.79
CA ASP A 57 -32.54 -15.89 1.64
C ASP A 57 -31.96 -16.35 2.99
N ASN A 58 -32.48 -17.44 3.56
CA ASN A 58 -32.01 -18.02 4.81
C ASN A 58 -30.57 -18.54 4.69
N TYR A 59 -30.19 -19.11 3.54
CA TYR A 59 -28.81 -19.50 3.26
C TYR A 59 -27.86 -18.30 3.32
N ILE A 60 -28.21 -17.20 2.64
CA ILE A 60 -27.39 -15.99 2.60
C ILE A 60 -27.35 -15.30 3.98
N ILE A 61 -28.47 -15.26 4.69
CA ILE A 61 -28.56 -14.74 6.06
C ILE A 61 -27.69 -15.57 7.00
N LEU A 62 -27.74 -16.90 6.91
CA LEU A 62 -26.86 -17.79 7.68
C LEU A 62 -25.41 -17.42 7.43
N MET A 63 -24.97 -17.44 6.17
CA MET A 63 -23.58 -17.18 5.80
C MET A 63 -23.07 -15.82 6.28
N ASN A 64 -23.84 -14.75 6.12
CA ASN A 64 -23.45 -13.43 6.60
C ASN A 64 -23.46 -13.34 8.13
N THR A 65 -24.38 -14.04 8.80
CA THR A 65 -24.39 -14.15 10.27
C THR A 65 -23.14 -14.88 10.77
N LEU A 66 -22.71 -15.94 10.07
CA LEU A 66 -21.47 -16.66 10.37
C LEU A 66 -20.25 -15.73 10.27
N LEU A 67 -20.16 -14.95 9.19
CA LEU A 67 -19.08 -13.99 8.97
C LEU A 67 -19.06 -12.92 10.06
N ALA A 68 -20.20 -12.29 10.36
CA ALA A 68 -20.32 -11.28 11.41
C ALA A 68 -19.96 -11.84 12.79
N THR A 69 -20.44 -13.04 13.10
CA THR A 69 -20.12 -13.72 14.38
C THR A 69 -18.63 -13.97 14.50
N MET A 70 -17.92 -14.23 13.40
CA MET A 70 -16.47 -14.42 13.38
C MET A 70 -15.66 -13.13 13.21
N GLY A 71 -16.31 -11.97 13.06
CA GLY A 71 -15.67 -10.66 12.81
C GLY A 71 -15.07 -10.52 11.41
N LEU A 72 -15.67 -11.19 10.43
CA LEU A 72 -15.22 -11.27 9.04
C LEU A 72 -16.14 -10.51 8.05
N ASP A 73 -17.23 -9.93 8.54
CA ASP A 73 -18.23 -9.16 7.80
C ASP A 73 -17.70 -7.88 7.15
N THR A 74 -16.61 -7.31 7.71
CA THR A 74 -15.92 -6.15 7.12
C THR A 74 -15.07 -6.51 5.89
N LEU A 75 -14.63 -7.77 5.80
CA LEU A 75 -13.74 -8.25 4.74
C LEU A 75 -14.49 -9.02 3.66
N TYR A 76 -15.54 -9.75 4.05
CA TYR A 76 -16.25 -10.67 3.20
C TYR A 76 -17.76 -10.47 3.34
N LYS A 77 -18.47 -10.61 2.23
CA LYS A 77 -19.94 -10.58 2.18
C LYS A 77 -20.40 -11.70 1.27
N ALA A 78 -21.25 -12.59 1.82
CA ALA A 78 -21.84 -13.67 1.06
C ALA A 78 -22.99 -13.13 0.19
N THR A 79 -23.04 -13.57 -1.06
CA THR A 79 -24.15 -13.31 -1.99
C THR A 79 -24.48 -14.59 -2.76
N ASP A 80 -25.60 -14.59 -3.48
CA ASP A 80 -26.00 -15.60 -4.49
C ASP A 80 -24.83 -16.14 -5.34
N LYS A 81 -23.94 -15.24 -5.80
CA LYS A 81 -22.80 -15.52 -6.67
C LYS A 81 -21.50 -15.80 -5.93
N LYS A 82 -21.46 -15.53 -4.62
CA LYS A 82 -20.27 -15.57 -3.78
C LYS A 82 -20.59 -16.24 -2.45
N SER A 83 -20.69 -17.56 -2.48
CA SER A 83 -20.76 -18.41 -1.29
C SER A 83 -19.40 -19.00 -0.96
N PHE A 84 -19.28 -19.62 0.21
CA PHE A 84 -18.12 -20.39 0.65
C PHE A 84 -18.59 -21.74 1.19
N CYS A 85 -17.72 -22.75 1.15
CA CYS A 85 -18.05 -24.08 1.68
C CYS A 85 -18.17 -24.04 3.20
N MET A 86 -19.19 -24.70 3.74
CA MET A 86 -19.32 -24.96 5.18
C MET A 86 -19.68 -26.42 5.42
N LYS A 87 -19.27 -26.97 6.57
CA LYS A 87 -19.69 -28.32 6.98
C LYS A 87 -20.73 -28.22 8.07
N ILE A 88 -21.92 -28.79 7.85
CA ILE A 88 -22.99 -28.82 8.83
C ILE A 88 -23.09 -30.23 9.42
N ALA A 89 -22.94 -30.33 10.73
CA ALA A 89 -23.19 -31.56 11.49
C ALA A 89 -24.49 -31.40 12.28
N ALA A 90 -25.56 -32.01 11.74
CA ALA A 90 -26.81 -32.15 12.46
C ALA A 90 -26.63 -33.06 13.69
N PRO A 91 -27.33 -32.80 14.82
CA PRO A 91 -27.05 -33.46 16.10
C PRO A 91 -27.13 -34.99 16.16
N LEU A 92 -27.83 -35.63 15.22
CA LEU A 92 -27.89 -37.10 15.13
C LEU A 92 -26.60 -37.72 14.59
N LYS A 93 -25.70 -36.92 14.01
CA LYS A 93 -24.46 -37.39 13.39
C LYS A 93 -23.26 -37.07 14.28
N LYS A 94 -22.39 -38.06 14.54
CA LYS A 94 -21.07 -37.81 15.13
C LYS A 94 -20.35 -36.73 14.30
N LYS A 95 -19.49 -35.89 14.90
CA LYS A 95 -18.71 -34.84 14.19
C LYS A 95 -18.00 -35.35 12.92
N THR A 96 -17.66 -36.65 12.88
CA THR A 96 -17.08 -37.36 11.72
C THR A 96 -18.03 -37.56 10.54
N LYS A 97 -19.32 -37.20 10.65
CA LYS A 97 -20.34 -37.30 9.61
C LYS A 97 -20.97 -35.93 9.28
N ALA A 98 -20.20 -34.85 9.44
CA ALA A 98 -20.61 -33.54 8.93
C ALA A 98 -20.83 -33.64 7.41
N CYS A 99 -21.88 -32.99 6.90
CA CYS A 99 -22.13 -32.88 5.47
C CYS A 99 -21.51 -31.58 4.96
N ASP A 100 -20.75 -31.67 3.89
CA ASP A 100 -20.23 -30.51 3.18
C ASP A 100 -21.39 -29.86 2.43
N VAL A 101 -21.54 -28.55 2.60
CA VAL A 101 -22.57 -27.72 2.00
C VAL A 101 -21.86 -26.64 1.20
N GLU A 102 -21.76 -26.87 -0.11
CA GLU A 102 -21.13 -25.98 -1.09
C GLU A 102 -22.18 -25.21 -1.89
N THR A 103 -23.37 -25.77 -2.04
CA THR A 103 -24.43 -25.23 -2.89
C THR A 103 -25.76 -25.05 -2.15
N LEU A 104 -26.61 -24.17 -2.68
CA LEU A 104 -27.94 -23.92 -2.13
C LEU A 104 -28.82 -25.19 -2.06
N PRO A 105 -28.87 -26.08 -3.08
CA PRO A 105 -29.64 -27.31 -2.98
C PRO A 105 -29.19 -28.23 -1.83
N GLU A 106 -27.88 -28.32 -1.57
CA GLU A 106 -27.34 -29.09 -0.45
C GLU A 106 -27.75 -28.49 0.90
N TYR A 107 -27.78 -27.17 0.98
CA TYR A 107 -28.27 -26.46 2.15
C TYR A 107 -29.75 -26.76 2.42
N ILE A 108 -30.60 -26.64 1.41
CA ILE A 108 -32.04 -26.93 1.51
C ILE A 108 -32.26 -28.33 2.07
N VAL A 109 -31.64 -29.35 1.45
CA VAL A 109 -31.74 -30.75 1.90
C VAL A 109 -31.26 -30.95 3.33
N GLN A 110 -30.23 -30.20 3.75
CA GLN A 110 -29.69 -30.33 5.09
C GLN A 110 -30.55 -29.62 6.14
N VAL A 111 -31.19 -28.52 5.77
CA VAL A 111 -32.13 -27.77 6.61
C VAL A 111 -33.46 -28.49 6.76
N GLU A 112 -34.01 -29.06 5.69
CA GLU A 112 -35.22 -29.89 5.76
C GLU A 112 -35.03 -31.04 6.76
N LYS A 113 -33.86 -31.71 6.71
CA LYS A 113 -33.52 -32.74 7.70
C LYS A 113 -33.43 -32.18 9.12
N ILE A 114 -32.96 -30.95 9.31
CA ILE A 114 -32.88 -30.34 10.64
C ILE A 114 -34.29 -30.05 11.16
N ILE A 115 -35.16 -29.48 10.31
CA ILE A 115 -36.56 -29.16 10.63
C ILE A 115 -37.34 -30.44 10.95
N GLU A 116 -37.24 -31.47 10.11
CA GLU A 116 -37.94 -32.75 10.28
C GLU A 116 -37.54 -33.48 11.57
N ASN A 117 -36.27 -33.34 11.99
CA ASN A 117 -35.77 -34.04 13.17
C ASN A 117 -35.98 -33.29 14.50
N GLU A 118 -36.53 -32.06 14.47
CA GLU A 118 -36.80 -31.21 15.64
C GLU A 118 -35.73 -31.31 16.75
N THR A 119 -34.47 -31.08 16.40
CA THR A 119 -33.38 -31.46 17.29
C THR A 119 -33.18 -30.46 18.42
N SER A 120 -33.28 -30.92 19.68
CA SER A 120 -33.00 -30.10 20.87
C SER A 120 -31.51 -29.85 21.17
N LYS A 121 -30.62 -30.41 20.34
CA LYS A 121 -29.17 -30.34 20.52
C LYS A 121 -28.56 -29.30 19.58
N PRO A 122 -27.46 -28.64 19.96
CA PRO A 122 -26.82 -27.65 19.11
C PRO A 122 -26.33 -28.23 17.79
N ILE A 123 -26.64 -27.56 16.69
CA ILE A 123 -26.13 -27.89 15.35
C ILE A 123 -24.71 -27.36 15.26
N VAL A 124 -23.76 -28.17 14.80
CA VAL A 124 -22.37 -27.73 14.68
C VAL A 124 -22.10 -27.31 13.24
N VAL A 125 -21.67 -26.07 13.04
CA VAL A 125 -21.24 -25.56 11.74
C VAL A 125 -19.73 -25.32 11.79
N LEU A 126 -19.01 -26.02 10.91
CA LEU A 126 -17.57 -25.92 10.77
C LEU A 126 -17.25 -25.10 9.53
N ILE A 127 -16.40 -24.10 9.70
CA ILE A 127 -15.96 -23.22 8.61
C ILE A 127 -14.45 -23.26 8.53
N ASP A 128 -13.93 -23.45 7.32
CA ASP A 128 -12.50 -23.35 7.05
C ASP A 128 -12.17 -21.93 6.60
N GLY A 129 -11.37 -21.21 7.40
CA GLY A 129 -10.95 -19.85 7.08
C GLY A 129 -10.10 -19.74 5.81
N LYS A 130 -9.41 -20.81 5.43
CA LYS A 130 -8.67 -20.87 4.16
C LYS A 130 -9.63 -20.85 2.98
N ASP A 131 -10.70 -21.64 3.04
CA ASP A 131 -11.69 -21.72 1.95
C ASP A 131 -12.43 -20.39 1.76
N ILE A 132 -12.77 -19.69 2.86
CA ILE A 132 -13.32 -18.32 2.78
C ILE A 132 -12.35 -17.40 2.03
N SER A 133 -11.07 -17.41 2.44
CA SER A 133 -10.07 -16.53 1.83
C SER A 133 -9.87 -16.85 0.34
N GLU A 134 -9.76 -18.12 -0.04
CA GLU A 134 -9.54 -18.51 -1.44
C GLU A 134 -10.76 -18.22 -2.32
N THR A 135 -11.97 -18.44 -1.80
CA THR A 135 -13.20 -18.29 -2.58
C THR A 135 -13.55 -16.82 -2.79
N CYS A 136 -13.36 -15.98 -1.78
CA CYS A 136 -13.66 -14.55 -1.88
C CYS A 136 -12.54 -13.73 -2.56
N LEU A 137 -11.32 -14.24 -2.67
CA LEU A 137 -10.17 -13.55 -3.29
C LEU A 137 -9.93 -13.91 -4.77
N LYS A 138 -10.78 -14.74 -5.40
CA LYS A 138 -10.75 -14.99 -6.86
C LYS A 138 -11.06 -13.70 -7.63
N GLY A 139 -10.04 -12.86 -7.84
CA GLY A 139 -10.11 -11.59 -8.58
C GLY A 139 -9.15 -10.51 -8.09
N LYS A 140 -8.63 -10.60 -6.85
CA LYS A 140 -7.60 -9.71 -6.30
C LYS A 140 -6.54 -10.57 -5.59
N LYS A 141 -5.25 -10.34 -5.86
CA LYS A 141 -4.16 -11.18 -5.34
C LYS A 141 -4.33 -11.43 -3.84
N ALA A 142 -4.34 -12.71 -3.47
CA ALA A 142 -4.74 -13.18 -2.15
C ALA A 142 -3.87 -12.60 -1.03
N THR A 143 -4.47 -11.84 -0.10
CA THR A 143 -3.94 -11.65 1.24
C THR A 143 -4.56 -12.75 2.11
N PRO A 144 -3.79 -13.72 2.63
CA PRO A 144 -4.35 -14.80 3.43
C PRO A 144 -5.06 -14.24 4.68
N LEU A 145 -5.98 -15.03 5.25
CA LEU A 145 -6.62 -14.76 6.55
C LEU A 145 -5.57 -14.89 7.67
N VAL A 146 -4.59 -14.00 7.67
CA VAL A 146 -3.54 -13.93 8.67
C VAL A 146 -4.18 -13.31 9.91
N LYS A 147 -4.08 -14.01 11.04
CA LYS A 147 -4.07 -13.32 12.33
C LYS A 147 -2.90 -12.34 12.26
N VAL A 148 -3.18 -11.10 11.84
CA VAL A 148 -2.40 -9.97 12.30
C VAL A 148 -2.62 -10.03 13.79
N GLN A 149 -1.59 -10.53 14.48
CA GLN A 149 -1.49 -10.36 15.91
C GLN A 149 -1.72 -8.87 16.16
N ASP A 150 -2.45 -8.52 17.21
CA ASP A 150 -2.61 -7.13 17.59
C ASP A 150 -1.24 -6.62 18.09
N ASP A 151 -0.33 -6.35 17.16
CA ASP A 151 1.00 -5.79 17.36
C ASP A 151 1.09 -4.45 16.65
N GLY A 152 0.34 -3.50 17.19
CA GLY A 152 0.40 -2.11 16.79
C GLY A 152 -0.43 -1.84 15.55
N GLN A 153 -1.30 -0.86 15.67
CA GLN A 153 -2.00 -0.24 14.56
C GLN A 153 -0.95 0.29 13.57
N MET A 154 -0.50 -0.57 12.65
CA MET A 154 0.46 -0.22 11.61
C MET A 154 -0.16 0.92 10.82
N ASN A 155 0.51 2.08 10.86
CA ASN A 155 -0.04 3.30 10.29
C ASN A 155 -0.27 3.08 8.77
N THR A 156 -1.20 3.80 8.17
CA THR A 156 -1.54 3.57 6.76
C THR A 156 -0.37 3.88 5.83
N MET A 157 0.54 4.76 6.25
CA MET A 157 1.78 5.04 5.54
C MET A 157 2.65 3.78 5.43
N ASP A 158 2.80 3.02 6.51
CA ASP A 158 3.55 1.75 6.54
C ASP A 158 2.88 0.69 5.65
N LYS A 159 1.54 0.67 5.61
CA LYS A 159 0.80 -0.21 4.68
C LYS A 159 1.05 0.16 3.22
N GLU A 160 1.10 1.46 2.91
CA GLU A 160 1.35 1.96 1.56
C GLU A 160 2.81 1.74 1.15
N LEU A 161 3.78 1.99 2.04
CA LEU A 161 5.19 1.66 1.85
C LEU A 161 5.37 0.16 1.58
N ALA A 162 4.72 -0.71 2.36
CA ALA A 162 4.76 -2.16 2.15
C ALA A 162 4.14 -2.55 0.80
N HIS A 163 3.01 -1.95 0.43
CA HIS A 163 2.36 -2.22 -0.85
C HIS A 163 3.23 -1.80 -2.06
N ILE A 164 3.84 -0.62 -2.02
CA ILE A 164 4.74 -0.13 -3.07
C ILE A 164 6.01 -0.98 -3.14
N ARG A 165 6.56 -1.38 -2.00
CA ARG A 165 7.67 -2.34 -1.94
C ARG A 165 7.33 -3.64 -2.66
N ILE A 166 6.18 -4.25 -2.36
CA ILE A 166 5.74 -5.49 -3.02
C ILE A 166 5.60 -5.30 -4.54
N LEU A 167 5.10 -4.14 -4.99
CA LEU A 167 5.00 -3.85 -6.42
C LEU A 167 6.38 -3.79 -7.09
N LEU A 168 7.33 -3.08 -6.47
CA LEU A 168 8.69 -2.94 -7.01
C LEU A 168 9.46 -4.26 -6.95
N GLU A 169 9.33 -5.03 -5.88
CA GLU A 169 9.93 -6.36 -5.77
C GLU A 169 9.42 -7.30 -6.87
N LYS A 170 8.13 -7.20 -7.23
CA LYS A 170 7.54 -7.99 -8.32
C LYS A 170 8.05 -7.57 -9.71
N GLU A 171 8.32 -6.28 -9.91
CA GLU A 171 8.71 -5.74 -11.22
C GLU A 171 10.23 -5.81 -11.45
N HIS A 172 11.01 -5.62 -10.38
CA HIS A 172 12.47 -5.51 -10.44
C HIS A 172 13.20 -6.64 -9.73
N GLY A 173 12.51 -7.52 -9.02
CA GLY A 173 13.08 -8.71 -8.40
C GLY A 173 13.53 -9.73 -9.43
N ASN A 174 14.68 -10.35 -9.17
CA ASN A 174 15.17 -11.48 -9.92
C ASN A 174 14.91 -12.78 -9.14
N ASP A 175 14.07 -13.65 -9.71
CA ASP A 175 13.62 -14.91 -9.11
C ASP A 175 14.78 -15.88 -8.76
N TYR A 176 15.94 -15.74 -9.40
CA TYR A 176 17.05 -16.69 -9.25
C TYR A 176 17.98 -16.37 -8.09
N ASN A 177 18.18 -15.09 -7.77
CA ASN A 177 19.20 -14.66 -6.81
C ASN A 177 18.67 -13.70 -5.73
N MET A 178 17.36 -13.41 -5.71
CA MET A 178 16.73 -12.48 -4.78
C MET A 178 17.34 -11.06 -4.81
N SER A 179 18.07 -10.73 -5.88
CA SER A 179 18.60 -9.38 -6.09
C SER A 179 17.56 -8.56 -6.84
N TYR A 180 17.42 -7.30 -6.48
CA TYR A 180 16.64 -6.35 -7.26
C TYR A 180 17.55 -5.75 -8.33
N THR A 181 17.05 -5.52 -9.54
CA THR A 181 17.81 -4.83 -10.58
C THR A 181 17.01 -3.67 -11.16
N GLY A 182 17.61 -2.47 -11.11
CA GLY A 182 17.10 -1.28 -11.78
C GLY A 182 17.76 -1.10 -13.13
N LEU A 183 17.07 -0.48 -14.09
CA LEU A 183 17.73 -0.01 -15.31
C LEU A 183 18.42 1.32 -15.03
N ASN A 184 19.72 1.38 -15.27
CA ASN A 184 20.41 2.65 -15.25
C ASN A 184 19.98 3.46 -16.50
N PRO A 185 19.39 4.65 -16.32
CA PRO A 185 18.80 5.47 -17.37
C PRO A 185 19.83 6.00 -18.37
N ALA A 186 21.05 6.30 -17.90
CA ALA A 186 22.14 6.83 -18.73
C ALA A 186 22.80 5.76 -19.61
N THR A 187 22.83 4.51 -19.14
CA THR A 187 23.55 3.41 -19.81
C THR A 187 22.65 2.32 -20.35
N ALA A 188 21.35 2.35 -20.02
CA ALA A 188 20.37 1.29 -20.24
C ALA A 188 20.79 -0.09 -19.69
N LYS A 189 21.81 -0.17 -18.81
CA LYS A 189 22.29 -1.42 -18.22
C LYS A 189 21.55 -1.72 -16.92
N LYS A 190 21.28 -3.00 -16.66
CA LYS A 190 20.74 -3.44 -15.37
C LYS A 190 21.82 -3.31 -14.29
N VAL A 191 21.49 -2.61 -13.21
CA VAL A 191 22.34 -2.42 -12.04
C VAL A 191 21.66 -3.05 -10.83
N PRO A 192 22.36 -3.84 -10.01
CA PRO A 192 21.79 -4.39 -8.78
C PRO A 192 21.41 -3.26 -7.81
N LEU A 193 20.21 -3.33 -7.26
CA LEU A 193 19.69 -2.44 -6.23
C LEU A 193 19.90 -3.09 -4.87
N SER A 194 20.53 -2.33 -3.96
CA SER A 194 20.63 -2.73 -2.55
C SER A 194 19.26 -2.64 -1.87
N PRO A 195 19.00 -3.38 -0.78
CA PRO A 195 17.77 -3.23 -0.01
C PRO A 195 17.52 -1.79 0.46
N ALA A 196 18.57 -1.04 0.81
CA ALA A 196 18.46 0.36 1.22
C ALA A 196 18.02 1.27 0.06
N ALA A 197 18.58 1.07 -1.14
CA ALA A 197 18.15 1.80 -2.34
C ALA A 197 16.70 1.46 -2.70
N MET A 198 16.27 0.22 -2.45
CA MET A 198 14.88 -0.20 -2.64
C MET A 198 13.95 0.53 -1.67
N ASP A 199 14.29 0.59 -0.38
CA ASP A 199 13.50 1.31 0.62
C ASP A 199 13.45 2.83 0.35
N GLU A 200 14.54 3.41 -0.14
CA GLU A 200 14.58 4.82 -0.52
C GLU A 200 13.73 5.10 -1.77
N TRP A 201 13.74 4.20 -2.76
CA TRP A 201 12.87 4.32 -3.92
C TRP A 201 11.39 4.17 -3.55
N VAL A 202 11.07 3.24 -2.65
CA VAL A 202 9.71 3.10 -2.08
C VAL A 202 9.29 4.41 -1.40
N ARG A 203 10.14 5.01 -0.56
CA ARG A 203 9.87 6.32 0.06
C ARG A 203 9.72 7.43 -0.97
N ALA A 204 10.53 7.45 -2.03
CA ALA A 204 10.46 8.45 -3.08
C ALA A 204 9.15 8.35 -3.88
N ILE A 205 8.68 7.14 -4.19
CA ILE A 205 7.36 6.91 -4.80
C ILE A 205 6.25 7.36 -3.84
N CYS A 206 6.35 6.98 -2.56
CA CYS A 206 5.46 7.47 -1.50
C CYS A 206 5.59 8.98 -1.22
N SER A 207 6.59 9.68 -1.74
CA SER A 207 6.68 11.14 -1.61
C SER A 207 6.26 11.82 -2.92
N GLY A 208 5.90 11.03 -3.94
CA GLY A 208 5.67 11.50 -5.29
C GLY A 208 6.90 12.06 -6.00
N LEU A 209 8.09 11.88 -5.43
CA LEU A 209 9.37 12.34 -5.98
C LEU A 209 9.89 11.40 -7.08
N ALA A 210 9.39 10.17 -7.13
CA ALA A 210 9.69 9.19 -8.16
C ALA A 210 8.41 8.52 -8.66
N ASP A 211 8.46 8.01 -9.89
CA ASP A 211 7.44 7.10 -10.40
C ASP A 211 7.88 5.65 -10.18
N LYS A 212 7.11 4.71 -10.72
CA LYS A 212 7.42 3.28 -10.67
C LYS A 212 8.60 2.90 -11.56
N ASN A 213 9.12 3.83 -12.37
CA ASN A 213 10.31 3.60 -13.16
C ASN A 213 11.55 3.96 -12.33
N PRO A 214 12.68 3.26 -12.56
CA PRO A 214 13.90 3.53 -11.80
C PRO A 214 14.31 4.99 -11.94
N PRO A 215 14.76 5.64 -10.84
CA PRO A 215 15.17 7.04 -10.86
C PRO A 215 16.15 7.31 -11.99
N SER A 216 15.85 8.33 -12.79
CA SER A 216 16.57 8.64 -14.03
C SER A 216 17.95 9.29 -13.82
N ASP A 217 18.39 9.43 -12.57
CA ASP A 217 19.64 10.11 -12.22
C ASP A 217 20.50 9.29 -11.23
N PRO A 218 21.62 8.69 -11.68
CA PRO A 218 22.56 7.98 -10.82
C PRO A 218 23.38 8.90 -9.89
N ASP A 219 23.31 10.23 -10.07
CA ASP A 219 23.99 11.24 -9.25
C ASP A 219 23.01 12.01 -8.35
N SER A 220 21.73 11.63 -8.33
CA SER A 220 20.78 12.13 -7.33
C SER A 220 21.36 11.84 -5.93
N PRO A 221 21.34 12.82 -5.00
CA PRO A 221 21.85 12.63 -3.64
C PRO A 221 21.25 11.40 -2.93
N HIS A 222 20.07 10.99 -3.37
CA HIS A 222 19.23 9.91 -2.87
C HIS A 222 19.51 8.53 -3.51
N PHE A 223 20.25 8.45 -4.61
CA PHE A 223 20.50 7.18 -5.32
C PHE A 223 21.97 7.00 -5.76
N GLY A 224 22.84 7.92 -5.34
CA GLY A 224 24.25 7.98 -5.70
C GLY A 224 25.00 6.69 -5.38
N VAL A 225 25.50 5.99 -6.40
CA VAL A 225 26.30 4.76 -6.26
C VAL A 225 27.51 4.97 -5.32
N ALA A 226 28.08 6.18 -5.31
CA ALA A 226 29.18 6.57 -4.44
C ALA A 226 28.80 6.63 -2.94
N ASN A 227 27.55 6.93 -2.61
CA ASN A 227 27.06 7.02 -1.23
C ASN A 227 26.60 5.64 -0.68
N HIS A 228 26.60 4.60 -1.51
CA HIS A 228 26.07 3.28 -1.16
C HIS A 228 27.06 2.13 -1.32
N GLN A 229 28.36 2.40 -1.52
CA GLN A 229 29.40 1.39 -1.31
C GLN A 229 29.52 1.06 0.18
N SER A 230 28.63 0.20 0.68
CA SER A 230 28.81 -0.42 1.99
C SER A 230 29.99 -1.39 1.92
N ALA A 231 31.07 -1.01 2.61
CA ALA A 231 32.01 -1.84 3.34
C ALA A 231 31.89 -3.37 3.15
N ILE A 232 32.29 -3.87 1.98
CA ILE A 232 32.81 -5.23 1.87
C ILE A 232 34.33 -5.10 1.93
N GLN A 233 34.86 -4.77 3.11
CA GLN A 233 36.25 -5.13 3.38
C GLN A 233 36.28 -6.61 3.77
N PRO A 234 37.07 -7.46 3.09
CA PRO A 234 37.37 -8.77 3.60
C PRO A 234 38.08 -8.60 4.94
N PHE A 235 37.68 -9.38 5.94
CA PHE A 235 38.33 -9.48 7.24
C PHE A 235 39.85 -9.59 7.11
N ALA A 236 40.56 -8.47 7.25
CA ALA A 236 42.00 -8.46 7.50
C ALA A 236 42.20 -8.56 9.02
N PRO A 237 43.06 -9.45 9.52
CA PRO A 237 43.35 -9.53 10.95
C PRO A 237 44.02 -8.24 11.43
N CYS A 238 43.43 -7.58 12.42
CA CYS A 238 44.12 -6.54 13.20
C CYS A 238 45.25 -7.20 14.00
N PRO A 239 46.52 -6.76 13.88
CA PRO A 239 47.52 -7.01 14.90
C PRO A 239 47.34 -5.98 16.03
N SER A 240 46.93 -6.48 17.19
CA SER A 240 47.06 -5.77 18.45
C SER A 240 48.54 -5.63 18.81
N THR A 241 49.02 -4.40 18.94
CA THR A 241 50.25 -4.12 19.70
C THR A 241 50.04 -2.93 20.60
N TYR A 242 49.96 -3.24 21.90
CA TYR A 242 50.20 -2.32 23.00
C TYR A 242 51.53 -1.57 22.81
N SER A 243 51.55 -0.25 22.97
CA SER A 243 52.68 0.39 23.65
C SER A 243 52.29 1.77 24.18
N CYS A 244 52.41 1.90 25.49
CA CYS A 244 52.24 3.11 26.27
C CYS A 244 53.58 3.86 26.24
N HIS A 245 53.62 5.16 25.94
CA HIS A 245 54.56 6.09 26.60
C HIS A 245 54.06 7.54 26.49
N HIS A 246 54.31 8.25 27.59
CA HIS A 246 53.81 9.57 27.97
C HIS A 246 54.81 10.69 27.50
N PRO A 247 54.69 11.96 27.94
CA PRO A 247 54.66 13.15 27.09
C PRO A 247 56.01 13.88 26.98
N SER A 248 56.15 14.80 26.02
CA SER A 248 57.16 15.87 26.11
C SER A 248 56.73 17.10 25.30
N MET A 249 56.41 18.17 26.03
CA MET A 249 56.57 19.58 25.61
C MET A 249 58.08 19.90 25.54
N PRO A 250 58.57 20.84 24.71
CA PRO A 250 58.41 22.27 25.02
C PRO A 250 58.34 23.28 23.84
N ALA A 251 57.62 24.38 24.13
CA ALA A 251 57.92 25.80 23.95
C ALA A 251 58.58 26.39 22.67
N THR A 252 57.86 27.40 22.15
CA THR A 252 58.30 28.72 21.64
C THR A 252 59.23 28.83 20.43
N THR A 253 58.75 29.47 19.36
CA THR A 253 59.26 30.77 18.88
C THR A 253 58.27 31.47 17.94
N THR A 254 58.14 32.77 18.19
CA THR A 254 57.62 33.86 17.36
C THR A 254 58.14 33.87 15.92
N THR A 255 57.25 34.12 14.96
CA THR A 255 57.53 35.03 13.83
C THR A 255 56.27 35.55 13.15
N ASP A 256 56.28 36.86 12.94
CA ASP A 256 55.39 37.66 12.10
C ASP A 256 55.04 37.03 10.74
N GLY A 257 53.77 37.16 10.36
CA GLY A 257 53.28 36.83 9.03
C GLY A 257 52.01 37.62 8.71
N LYS A 258 52.22 38.79 8.10
CA LYS A 258 51.22 39.79 7.71
C LYS A 258 50.02 39.22 6.94
N SER A 259 48.87 39.81 7.24
CA SER A 259 47.59 39.74 6.52
C SER A 259 47.72 39.99 5.01
N ASP A 260 47.35 39.00 4.21
CA ASP A 260 47.08 39.15 2.76
C ASP A 260 45.59 39.05 2.39
N LEU A 261 44.68 39.04 3.39
CA LEU A 261 43.24 38.94 3.12
C LEU A 261 42.54 40.30 2.89
N ALA A 262 43.22 41.42 3.14
CA ALA A 262 42.64 42.76 3.02
C ALA A 262 42.80 43.40 1.61
N HIS A 263 43.61 42.83 0.72
CA HIS A 263 43.83 43.40 -0.63
C HIS A 263 42.89 42.86 -1.71
N LEU A 264 42.23 41.71 -1.48
CA LEU A 264 41.27 41.16 -2.44
C LEU A 264 39.90 41.85 -2.40
N ALA A 265 39.52 42.46 -1.27
CA ALA A 265 38.25 43.17 -1.14
C ALA A 265 38.18 44.48 -1.96
N THR A 266 39.33 45.12 -2.21
CA THR A 266 39.40 46.39 -2.94
C THR A 266 39.34 46.21 -4.47
N ILE A 267 39.79 45.06 -5.00
CA ILE A 267 39.81 44.79 -6.44
C ILE A 267 38.40 44.47 -6.97
N MET A 268 37.52 43.84 -6.18
CA MET A 268 36.15 43.54 -6.62
C MET A 268 35.21 44.75 -6.64
N SER A 269 35.60 45.89 -6.07
CA SER A 269 34.76 47.09 -6.02
C SER A 269 34.97 48.07 -7.18
N MET A 270 35.96 47.85 -8.06
CA MET A 270 36.31 48.81 -9.14
C MET A 270 35.89 48.37 -10.55
N ILE A 271 35.31 47.18 -10.73
CA ILE A 271 34.73 46.75 -12.03
C ILE A 271 33.22 47.00 -11.99
N GLY A 272 32.86 48.26 -11.82
CA GLY A 272 31.52 48.77 -12.13
C GLY A 272 31.43 49.08 -13.61
N GLY A 273 30.71 48.23 -14.36
CA GLY A 273 30.35 48.48 -15.76
C GLY A 273 28.83 48.54 -15.90
N ARG A 274 28.30 49.77 -15.88
CA ARG A 274 26.91 50.12 -16.23
C ARG A 274 26.43 49.32 -17.45
N SER A 275 25.38 48.52 -17.28
CA SER A 275 24.61 47.94 -18.38
C SER A 275 23.15 48.34 -18.22
N ALA A 276 22.62 48.97 -19.27
CA ALA A 276 21.24 49.43 -19.35
C ALA A 276 20.26 48.26 -19.17
N SER A 277 19.26 48.44 -18.32
CA SER A 277 18.14 47.51 -18.20
C SER A 277 17.39 47.41 -19.53
N PRO A 278 17.32 46.22 -20.17
CA PRO A 278 16.27 45.96 -21.13
C PRO A 278 15.00 45.65 -20.32
N LEU A 279 13.90 46.36 -20.59
CA LEU A 279 12.58 45.86 -20.27
C LEU A 279 12.40 44.53 -21.02
N SER A 280 12.72 43.42 -20.36
CA SER A 280 12.35 42.10 -20.81
C SER A 280 10.89 41.89 -20.43
N SER A 281 10.00 42.22 -21.36
CA SER A 281 8.61 41.76 -21.34
C SER A 281 8.62 40.24 -21.45
N LYS A 282 8.77 39.57 -20.32
CA LYS A 282 8.66 38.12 -20.20
C LYS A 282 7.21 37.77 -20.53
N LEU A 283 6.97 37.27 -21.74
CA LEU A 283 5.68 36.68 -22.10
C LEU A 283 5.28 35.67 -21.00
N PRO A 284 4.01 35.64 -20.57
CA PRO A 284 3.56 34.65 -19.61
C PRO A 284 3.85 33.26 -20.19
N ALA A 285 4.62 32.47 -19.43
CA ALA A 285 4.81 31.06 -19.76
C ALA A 285 3.42 30.40 -19.91
N PRO A 286 3.24 29.48 -20.86
CA PRO A 286 1.97 28.80 -21.03
C PRO A 286 1.55 28.17 -19.68
N PRO A 287 0.25 28.20 -19.34
CA PRO A 287 -0.22 27.64 -18.09
C PRO A 287 0.21 26.17 -18.04
N SER A 288 1.11 25.87 -17.11
CA SER A 288 1.44 24.51 -16.69
C SER A 288 0.12 23.76 -16.46
N SER A 289 0.01 22.55 -17.00
CA SER A 289 -1.14 21.67 -16.75
C SER A 289 -1.51 21.68 -15.27
N PRO A 290 -2.81 21.72 -14.93
CA PRO A 290 -3.23 21.80 -13.54
C PRO A 290 -2.64 20.63 -12.75
N VAL A 291 -2.00 20.99 -11.64
CA VAL A 291 -1.37 20.06 -10.71
C VAL A 291 -2.46 19.11 -10.21
N LYS A 292 -2.42 17.83 -10.62
CA LYS A 292 -3.43 16.85 -10.17
C LYS A 292 -3.24 16.56 -8.69
N ASN A 293 -4.32 16.60 -7.92
CA ASN A 293 -4.29 16.15 -6.54
C ASN A 293 -4.04 14.63 -6.48
N THR A 294 -3.19 14.21 -5.56
CA THR A 294 -2.88 12.81 -5.28
C THR A 294 -3.04 12.59 -3.78
N PRO A 295 -3.43 11.38 -3.32
CA PRO A 295 -3.64 11.11 -1.88
C PRO A 295 -2.46 11.51 -0.98
N MET A 296 -1.25 11.54 -1.57
CA MET A 296 0.00 11.90 -0.91
C MET A 296 0.16 13.39 -0.66
N LYS A 297 -0.43 14.24 -1.51
CA LYS A 297 -0.31 15.71 -1.38
C LYS A 297 -0.99 16.21 -0.12
N LEU A 298 -2.08 15.57 0.29
CA LEU A 298 -2.72 15.87 1.56
C LEU A 298 -1.77 15.59 2.72
N CYS A 299 -1.06 14.45 2.73
CA CYS A 299 -0.08 14.12 3.78
C CYS A 299 1.04 15.16 3.85
N CYS A 300 1.71 15.46 2.71
CA CYS A 300 2.77 16.45 2.67
C CYS A 300 2.29 17.87 3.05
N PHE A 301 1.04 18.22 2.72
CA PHE A 301 0.45 19.48 3.10
C PHE A 301 0.19 19.56 4.61
N LEU A 302 -0.29 18.48 5.24
CA LEU A 302 -0.52 18.45 6.68
C LEU A 302 0.79 18.48 7.48
N GLU A 303 1.85 17.84 6.97
CA GLU A 303 3.20 17.99 7.54
C GLU A 303 3.67 19.45 7.50
N TYR A 304 3.53 20.11 6.34
CA TYR A 304 3.80 21.56 6.21
C TYR A 304 2.94 22.41 7.16
N ALA A 305 1.67 22.07 7.33
CA ALA A 305 0.77 22.76 8.26
C ALA A 305 1.26 22.64 9.71
N GLU A 306 1.81 21.50 10.11
CA GLU A 306 2.40 21.30 11.43
C GLU A 306 3.72 22.08 11.60
N THR A 307 4.63 21.97 10.63
CA THR A 307 5.99 22.49 10.76
C THR A 307 6.09 24.00 10.49
N ASP A 308 5.40 24.50 9.47
CA ASP A 308 5.59 25.86 8.96
C ASP A 308 4.43 26.79 9.35
N VAL A 309 3.21 26.27 9.42
CA VAL A 309 2.01 27.05 9.80
C VAL A 309 1.78 27.01 11.31
N GLY A 310 2.28 25.98 12.01
CA GLY A 310 2.18 25.83 13.46
C GLY A 310 0.84 25.25 13.94
N ILE A 311 0.10 24.59 13.05
CA ILE A 311 -1.14 23.87 13.41
C ILE A 311 -0.75 22.58 14.09
N LYS A 312 -0.99 22.47 15.40
CA LYS A 312 -0.63 21.27 16.16
C LYS A 312 -1.51 20.09 15.73
N ASP A 313 -0.87 18.93 15.57
CA ASP A 313 -1.54 17.66 15.30
C ASP A 313 -2.37 17.64 13.99
N ALA A 314 -2.02 18.48 12.99
CA ALA A 314 -2.71 18.52 11.71
C ALA A 314 -2.74 17.14 11.01
N ASN A 315 -1.68 16.33 11.16
CA ASN A 315 -1.60 14.98 10.60
C ASN A 315 -2.62 14.02 11.20
N LEU A 316 -3.12 14.26 12.42
CA LEU A 316 -4.18 13.41 13.00
C LEU A 316 -5.49 13.50 12.19
N HIS A 317 -5.69 14.60 11.46
CA HIS A 317 -6.89 14.82 10.66
C HIS A 317 -6.79 14.25 9.23
N TYR A 318 -5.66 13.61 8.86
CA TYR A 318 -5.44 13.07 7.51
C TYR A 318 -6.58 12.17 7.02
N TYR A 319 -6.96 11.16 7.80
CA TYR A 319 -8.01 10.21 7.38
C TYR A 319 -9.37 10.86 7.26
N ALA A 320 -9.69 11.81 8.14
CA ALA A 320 -10.97 12.50 8.13
C ALA A 320 -11.12 13.33 6.84
N LEU A 321 -10.04 14.00 6.42
CA LEU A 321 -9.98 14.77 5.19
C LEU A 321 -9.97 13.87 3.95
N ASP A 322 -9.16 12.80 3.94
CA ASP A 322 -9.05 11.86 2.81
C ASP A 322 -10.37 11.11 2.54
N MET A 323 -11.06 10.67 3.60
CA MET A 323 -12.37 10.00 3.49
C MET A 323 -13.45 10.89 2.85
N GLN A 324 -13.34 12.21 3.02
CA GLN A 324 -14.23 13.18 2.37
C GLN A 324 -13.72 13.63 0.98
N GLY A 325 -12.53 13.18 0.58
CA GLY A 325 -11.89 13.62 -0.66
C GLY A 325 -11.36 15.05 -0.60
N TYR A 326 -11.16 15.61 0.60
CA TYR A 326 -10.66 16.96 0.80
C TYR A 326 -9.14 17.00 0.64
N GLY A 327 -8.69 17.55 -0.49
CA GLY A 327 -7.28 17.82 -0.74
C GLY A 327 -6.89 19.28 -0.58
N PRO A 328 -5.58 19.57 -0.56
CA PRO A 328 -5.07 20.94 -0.50
C PRO A 328 -5.46 21.80 -1.72
N ASP A 329 -5.91 21.18 -2.83
CA ASP A 329 -6.38 21.85 -4.04
C ASP A 329 -7.79 22.43 -3.92
N ILE A 330 -8.61 21.90 -3.02
CA ILE A 330 -10.01 22.35 -2.81
C ILE A 330 -10.30 22.81 -1.39
N LEU A 331 -9.32 22.72 -0.48
CA LEU A 331 -9.52 22.96 0.94
C LEU A 331 -10.05 24.38 1.24
N ASP A 332 -9.61 25.37 0.46
CA ASP A 332 -10.06 26.76 0.57
C ASP A 332 -11.55 26.94 0.20
N CYS A 333 -12.08 26.04 -0.64
CA CYS A 333 -13.47 26.00 -1.08
C CYS A 333 -14.40 25.21 -0.13
N VAL A 334 -13.86 24.33 0.73
CA VAL A 334 -14.65 23.53 1.69
C VAL A 334 -15.27 24.44 2.75
N GLU A 335 -16.54 24.24 3.12
CA GLU A 335 -17.17 25.06 4.16
C GLU A 335 -16.49 24.86 5.52
N ASN A 336 -16.29 25.95 6.28
CA ASN A 336 -15.64 25.85 7.59
C ASN A 336 -16.37 24.90 8.54
N LYS A 337 -17.70 24.80 8.42
CA LYS A 337 -18.52 23.90 9.22
C LYS A 337 -18.17 22.44 8.97
N GLU A 338 -17.99 22.03 7.72
CA GLU A 338 -17.62 20.65 7.37
C GLU A 338 -16.28 20.26 8.00
N LEU A 339 -15.30 21.15 7.98
CA LEU A 339 -13.99 20.91 8.59
C LEU A 339 -14.05 20.86 10.13
N VAL A 340 -14.92 21.66 10.75
CA VAL A 340 -15.17 21.59 12.20
C VAL A 340 -15.90 20.30 12.58
N ASP A 341 -16.84 19.82 11.75
CA ASP A 341 -17.55 18.56 11.94
C ASP A 341 -16.60 17.34 11.84
N LEU A 342 -15.45 17.48 11.17
CA LEU A 342 -14.33 16.52 11.18
C LEU A 342 -13.46 16.60 12.45
N GLY A 343 -13.81 17.45 13.41
CA GLY A 343 -13.10 17.61 14.68
C GLY A 343 -11.90 18.57 14.64
N ILE A 344 -11.72 19.33 13.56
CA ILE A 344 -10.65 20.34 13.46
C ILE A 344 -11.09 21.60 14.21
N LYS A 345 -10.21 22.18 15.03
CA LYS A 345 -10.54 23.41 15.76
C LYS A 345 -10.79 24.56 14.78
N ALA A 346 -11.79 25.39 15.06
CA ALA A 346 -12.20 26.48 14.17
C ALA A 346 -11.05 27.43 13.77
N GLY A 347 -10.10 27.70 14.67
CA GLY A 347 -8.91 28.49 14.34
C GLY A 347 -7.97 27.79 13.38
N ASP A 348 -7.72 26.49 13.59
CA ASP A 348 -6.87 25.67 12.73
C ASP A 348 -7.48 25.47 11.35
N VAL A 349 -8.82 25.43 11.25
CA VAL A 349 -9.55 25.44 9.96
C VAL A 349 -9.18 26.68 9.14
N ILE A 350 -9.15 27.87 9.76
CA ILE A 350 -8.81 29.11 9.05
C ILE A 350 -7.36 29.04 8.55
N HIS A 351 -6.43 28.61 9.40
CA HIS A 351 -5.02 28.47 9.02
C HIS A 351 -4.83 27.44 7.90
N LEU A 352 -5.47 26.27 7.97
CA LEU A 352 -5.40 25.24 6.93
C LEU A 352 -5.90 25.77 5.59
N LYS A 353 -7.05 26.45 5.57
CA LYS A 353 -7.63 27.02 4.34
C LYS A 353 -6.76 28.11 3.74
N GLN A 354 -6.13 28.96 4.56
CA GLN A 354 -5.22 29.99 4.08
C GLN A 354 -3.88 29.41 3.59
N ALA A 355 -3.38 28.36 4.24
CA ALA A 355 -2.12 27.72 3.91
C ALA A 355 -2.21 26.85 2.63
N ALA A 356 -3.36 26.22 2.38
CA ALA A 356 -3.59 25.33 1.26
C ALA A 356 -3.19 25.93 -0.12
N PRO A 357 -3.71 27.09 -0.56
CA PRO A 357 -3.34 27.67 -1.84
C PRO A 357 -1.87 28.14 -1.89
N VAL A 358 -1.34 28.63 -0.77
CA VAL A 358 0.07 29.05 -0.65
C VAL A 358 1.00 27.85 -0.85
N TRP A 359 0.71 26.75 -0.16
CA TRP A 359 1.46 25.51 -0.28
C TRP A 359 1.33 24.94 -1.69
N PHE A 360 0.11 24.87 -2.24
CA PHE A 360 -0.16 24.30 -3.57
C PHE A 360 0.54 25.08 -4.71
N GLY A 361 0.73 26.39 -4.53
CA GLY A 361 1.49 27.24 -5.45
C GLY A 361 3.02 27.17 -5.28
N SER A 362 3.50 26.65 -4.15
CA SER A 362 4.91 26.62 -3.78
C SER A 362 5.74 25.61 -4.59
N SER A 363 7.06 25.74 -4.53
CA SER A 363 7.99 24.73 -5.09
C SER A 363 7.83 23.36 -4.45
N ASN A 364 7.37 23.30 -3.19
CA ASN A 364 7.20 22.04 -2.45
C ASN A 364 6.05 21.21 -3.04
N ALA A 365 4.92 21.83 -3.36
CA ALA A 365 3.80 21.14 -4.03
C ALA A 365 4.11 20.77 -5.50
N LYS A 366 5.00 21.53 -6.14
CA LYS A 366 5.43 21.36 -7.53
C LYS A 366 6.56 20.37 -7.72
N ARG A 367 7.07 19.71 -6.67
CA ARG A 367 8.22 18.79 -6.77
C ARG A 367 7.92 17.48 -7.52
N GLN A 368 6.86 17.45 -8.35
CA GLN A 368 6.59 16.41 -9.32
C GLN A 368 6.76 16.91 -10.76
N GLN A 369 7.48 16.13 -11.56
CA GLN A 369 7.63 16.19 -13.03
C GLN A 369 8.70 17.13 -13.63
N THR A 370 9.94 17.10 -13.12
CA THR A 370 11.09 17.29 -14.02
C THR A 370 11.58 15.94 -14.53
N GLY A 371 10.77 15.30 -15.39
CA GLY A 371 11.27 14.34 -16.37
C GLY A 371 11.63 15.09 -17.67
N PRO A 372 12.70 14.72 -18.39
CA PRO A 372 13.09 15.41 -19.61
C PRO A 372 12.02 15.21 -20.68
N SER A 373 11.41 16.32 -21.12
CA SER A 373 10.54 16.34 -22.30
C SER A 373 11.40 16.17 -23.55
N THR A 374 11.58 14.94 -24.01
CA THR A 374 12.18 14.68 -25.33
C THR A 374 11.12 14.91 -26.40
N SER A 375 11.12 16.11 -26.97
CA SER A 375 10.47 16.45 -28.23
C SER A 375 11.20 15.74 -29.38
N ILE A 376 10.52 14.84 -30.09
CA ILE A 376 10.86 14.46 -31.47
C ILE A 376 9.59 14.46 -32.31
N HIS A 377 9.70 15.11 -33.47
CA HIS A 377 8.68 15.38 -34.47
C HIS A 377 8.10 14.15 -35.19
N SER A 378 6.78 14.20 -35.42
CA SER A 378 6.03 14.00 -36.68
C SER A 378 6.28 12.77 -37.57
N ALA A 379 5.26 11.89 -37.69
CA ALA A 379 4.69 11.45 -38.98
C ALA A 379 3.30 10.75 -38.84
N ALA A 380 2.31 11.29 -39.57
CA ALA A 380 1.05 10.73 -40.11
C ALA A 380 -0.08 10.18 -39.18
N PRO A 381 -1.37 10.34 -39.58
CA PRO A 381 -2.53 10.08 -38.72
C PRO A 381 -3.09 8.66 -38.92
N ASP A 382 -3.03 7.84 -37.88
CA ASP A 382 -3.82 6.60 -37.83
C ASP A 382 -5.20 6.88 -37.26
N LEU A 383 -6.20 6.62 -38.09
CA LEU A 383 -7.60 6.49 -37.71
C LEU A 383 -7.74 5.35 -36.67
N PHE A 384 -8.68 5.51 -35.73
CA PHE A 384 -9.13 4.58 -34.69
C PHE A 384 -8.41 4.64 -33.31
N PRO A 385 -9.00 5.34 -32.30
CA PRO A 385 -8.37 5.58 -31.01
C PRO A 385 -8.51 4.43 -29.98
N ASN A 386 -8.69 3.16 -30.40
CA ASN A 386 -9.05 2.10 -29.44
C ASN A 386 -8.49 0.68 -29.72
N CYS A 387 -7.26 0.58 -30.24
CA CYS A 387 -6.54 -0.70 -30.30
C CYS A 387 -5.37 -0.71 -29.31
N ARG A 388 -5.34 -1.70 -28.40
CA ARG A 388 -4.16 -2.02 -27.58
C ARG A 388 -3.50 -3.28 -28.13
N TYR A 389 -2.20 -3.22 -28.35
CA TYR A 389 -1.40 -4.35 -28.83
C TYR A 389 -0.65 -4.98 -27.65
N PHE A 390 -0.75 -6.31 -27.53
CA PHE A 390 0.09 -7.10 -26.63
C PHE A 390 0.90 -8.08 -27.49
N GLY A 391 2.21 -7.82 -27.59
CA GLY A 391 3.15 -8.75 -28.21
C GLY A 391 3.90 -9.52 -27.13
N LYS A 392 3.86 -10.86 -27.18
CA LYS A 392 4.73 -11.71 -26.37
C LYS A 392 5.71 -12.43 -27.28
N GLN A 393 6.99 -12.30 -26.98
CA GLN A 393 8.08 -12.90 -27.75
C GLN A 393 8.60 -14.11 -26.97
N TYR A 394 8.61 -15.29 -27.61
CA TYR A 394 9.12 -16.52 -27.02
C TYR A 394 10.58 -16.76 -27.41
N HIS A 395 11.31 -17.54 -26.60
CA HIS A 395 12.74 -17.78 -26.76
C HIS A 395 13.11 -18.58 -28.04
N ASP A 396 12.14 -19.18 -28.72
CA ASP A 396 12.29 -19.89 -29.99
C ASP A 396 12.12 -19.00 -31.23
N GLY A 397 11.93 -17.69 -31.03
CA GLY A 397 11.66 -16.74 -32.12
C GLY A 397 10.19 -16.70 -32.56
N GLY A 398 9.31 -17.47 -31.91
CA GLY A 398 7.87 -17.42 -32.13
C GLY A 398 7.29 -16.08 -31.66
N ARG A 399 6.60 -15.38 -32.56
CA ARG A 399 5.83 -14.17 -32.24
C ARG A 399 4.35 -14.49 -32.27
N TYR A 400 3.66 -14.23 -31.17
CA TYR A 400 2.21 -14.30 -31.10
C TYR A 400 1.64 -12.92 -30.80
N GLU A 401 0.66 -12.51 -31.62
CA GLU A 401 0.05 -11.19 -31.55
C GLU A 401 -1.46 -11.34 -31.39
N VAL A 402 -2.02 -10.77 -30.33
CA VAL A 402 -3.46 -10.81 -30.06
C VAL A 402 -4.03 -9.41 -30.21
N ARG A 403 -4.98 -9.27 -31.12
CA ARG A 403 -5.75 -8.03 -31.31
C ARG A 403 -7.10 -8.18 -30.63
N ILE A 404 -7.29 -7.46 -29.52
CA ILE A 404 -8.58 -7.41 -28.83
C ILE A 404 -9.28 -6.13 -29.27
N HIS A 405 -10.43 -6.27 -29.92
CA HIS A 405 -11.34 -5.15 -30.17
C HIS A 405 -12.30 -5.04 -28.99
N LYS A 406 -12.41 -3.84 -28.43
CA LYS A 406 -13.43 -3.52 -27.45
C LYS A 406 -14.72 -3.25 -28.23
N GLN A 407 -15.73 -4.12 -28.08
CA GLN A 407 -17.10 -3.80 -28.52
C GLN A 407 -17.72 -2.76 -27.58
#